data_AF-K0SBJ1-F1
#
_entry.id   AF-K0SBJ1-F1
#
_cell.length_a   1.000
_cell.length_b   1.000
_cell.length_c   1.000
_cell.angle_alpha   90.00
_cell.angle_beta   90.00
_cell.angle_gamma   90.00
#
_symmetry.space_group_name_H-M   'P 1'
#
loop_
_entity.id
_entity.type
_entity.pdbx_description
1 polymer ?
#
loop_
_entity_poly.entity_id
_entity_poly.type
_entity_poly.pdbx_seq_one_letter_code
_entity_poly.pdbx_strand_id
1 'polypeptide(L)'
;MAAQTDGTADADTVVTETTCAICLEEPRDPRNLPCGHSFCDGCLNEWRSRYGVQEEMRRKCPICRATIPPSKEIVSSLLSCRATKQEFEFNNKTSSEEYHHVCKSLERAEQMVGADWDGVTVLEDDRQPAVVMPDYIHNAALRGDIKSVLKWINANRTEDRVNATTSVERFSSPILFLATMGNQLMLMTLLLQLGADADLKNSKGYTTIELLLMFETGDKSWRGKLLLSWGASFIRDGAERKHHLSIAREWGYHKLTDLLESELGGRRCEIVNHSSQPELNGKTCVVDEFLPDSNQYKVTLETKSKDVLVVSADNLKRRDRTPQDCGYYVEFKNGRTIRHDFDSNEDCQAFVAALNNDETQPVVTEEAEAAAEQAVAELLAELGLDDSPTEPSSGCKAKKSKKKKGGKKKRK
;
A
#
# COMPACT_ATOMS: atom_id res chain seq x y z
N MET A 1 17.54 -30.00 -66.46
CA MET A 1 16.08 -29.98 -66.31
C MET A 1 15.71 -30.80 -65.10
N ALA A 2 14.86 -30.24 -64.23
CA ALA A 2 14.17 -30.83 -63.07
C ALA A 2 15.08 -31.32 -61.92
N ALA A 3 15.30 -30.51 -60.88
CA ALA A 3 14.38 -30.19 -59.77
C ALA A 3 14.24 -31.36 -58.77
N GLN A 4 15.12 -31.38 -57.77
CA GLN A 4 14.86 -31.98 -56.46
C GLN A 4 14.38 -30.84 -55.56
N THR A 5 13.14 -30.95 -55.12
CA THR A 5 12.53 -30.06 -54.14
C THR A 5 12.98 -30.49 -52.76
N ASP A 6 13.89 -29.74 -52.16
CA ASP A 6 14.20 -29.82 -50.74
C ASP A 6 13.00 -29.32 -49.93
N GLY A 7 12.59 -30.13 -48.96
CA GLY A 7 11.54 -29.80 -48.01
C GLY A 7 12.00 -28.71 -47.06
N THR A 8 11.39 -27.53 -47.19
CA THR A 8 11.36 -26.54 -46.12
C THR A 8 10.31 -26.97 -45.11
N ALA A 9 10.77 -27.51 -43.98
CA ALA A 9 9.98 -27.58 -42.77
C ALA A 9 9.75 -26.14 -42.32
N ASP A 10 8.57 -25.61 -42.64
CA ASP A 10 8.05 -24.38 -42.05
C ASP A 10 7.87 -24.69 -40.56
N ALA A 11 8.77 -24.13 -39.75
CA ALA A 11 8.60 -24.13 -38.31
C ALA A 11 7.42 -23.21 -38.04
N ASP A 12 6.24 -23.82 -37.93
CA ASP A 12 5.05 -23.23 -37.35
C ASP A 12 5.48 -22.56 -36.03
N THR A 13 5.71 -21.26 -36.10
CA THR A 13 5.81 -20.40 -34.94
C THR A 13 4.46 -20.49 -34.28
N VAL A 14 4.37 -21.35 -33.27
CA VAL A 14 3.31 -21.28 -32.27
C VAL A 14 3.46 -19.92 -31.61
N VAL A 15 2.77 -18.93 -32.16
CA VAL A 15 2.51 -17.65 -31.48
C VAL A 15 1.56 -18.01 -30.35
N THR A 16 2.11 -18.43 -29.20
CA THR A 16 1.32 -18.51 -27.98
C THR A 16 0.93 -17.08 -27.59
N GLU A 17 -0.37 -16.87 -27.48
CA GLU A 17 -1.08 -15.63 -27.19
C GLU A 17 -0.70 -15.04 -25.81
N THR A 18 0.48 -14.44 -25.66
CA THR A 18 0.95 -13.89 -24.37
C THR A 18 1.10 -12.38 -24.33
N THR A 19 0.58 -11.64 -25.33
CA THR A 19 0.61 -10.17 -25.36
C THR A 19 -0.77 -9.57 -25.10
N CYS A 20 -0.86 -8.48 -24.34
CA CYS A 20 -2.13 -7.79 -24.12
C CYS A 20 -2.65 -7.20 -25.44
N ALA A 21 -3.84 -7.60 -25.90
CA ALA A 21 -4.38 -7.15 -27.19
C ALA A 21 -4.77 -5.65 -27.25
N ILE A 22 -4.64 -4.91 -26.14
CA ILE A 22 -4.89 -3.46 -26.09
C ILE A 22 -3.59 -2.67 -26.26
N CYS A 23 -2.56 -2.97 -25.45
CA CYS A 23 -1.29 -2.25 -25.52
C CYS A 23 -0.22 -2.95 -26.38
N LEU A 24 -0.47 -4.19 -26.82
CA LEU A 24 0.44 -5.02 -27.62
C LEU A 24 1.80 -5.31 -26.93
N GLU A 25 1.88 -5.10 -25.62
CA GLU A 25 3.03 -5.39 -24.77
C GLU A 25 2.80 -6.67 -23.94
N GLU A 26 3.85 -7.14 -23.27
CA GLU A 26 3.71 -8.13 -22.20
C GLU A 26 2.75 -7.63 -21.11
N PRO A 27 1.73 -8.42 -20.71
CA PRO A 27 0.74 -8.00 -19.75
C PRO A 27 1.34 -7.65 -18.39
N ARG A 28 1.09 -6.42 -17.93
CA ARG A 28 1.36 -5.99 -16.56
C ARG A 28 0.09 -6.18 -15.73
N ASP A 29 0.14 -6.99 -14.68
CA ASP A 29 -1.03 -7.48 -13.93
C ASP A 29 -2.13 -8.03 -14.86
N PRO A 30 -1.89 -9.20 -15.49
CA PRO A 30 -2.87 -9.81 -16.38
C PRO A 30 -4.18 -10.11 -15.64
N ARG A 31 -5.30 -9.72 -16.25
CA ARG A 31 -6.66 -10.09 -15.83
C ARG A 31 -7.23 -11.07 -16.83
N ASN A 32 -7.39 -12.30 -16.38
CA ASN A 32 -7.98 -13.39 -17.17
C ASN A 32 -9.50 -13.28 -17.13
N LEU A 33 -10.13 -13.16 -18.30
CA LEU A 33 -11.58 -13.13 -18.41
C LEU A 33 -12.14 -14.56 -18.54
N PRO A 34 -13.41 -14.80 -18.14
CA PRO A 34 -14.06 -16.11 -18.29
C PRO A 34 -14.16 -16.58 -19.75
N CYS A 35 -14.04 -15.65 -20.71
CA CYS A 35 -13.99 -15.97 -22.14
C CYS A 35 -12.61 -16.41 -22.65
N GLY A 36 -11.61 -16.55 -21.75
CA GLY A 36 -10.26 -17.01 -22.07
C GLY A 36 -9.27 -15.93 -22.49
N HIS A 37 -9.71 -14.67 -22.65
CA HIS A 37 -8.83 -13.57 -23.05
C HIS A 37 -8.21 -12.86 -21.84
N SER A 38 -6.95 -12.43 -21.98
CA SER A 38 -6.20 -11.73 -20.93
C SER A 38 -5.74 -10.35 -21.36
N PHE A 39 -5.77 -9.39 -20.42
CA PHE A 39 -5.38 -7.99 -20.65
C PHE A 39 -4.65 -7.43 -19.43
N CYS A 40 -3.82 -6.40 -19.58
CA CYS A 40 -3.36 -5.62 -18.42
C CYS A 40 -4.56 -5.04 -17.66
N ASP A 41 -4.57 -5.07 -16.32
CA ASP A 41 -5.62 -4.47 -15.50
C ASP A 41 -5.91 -3.02 -15.91
N GLY A 42 -4.84 -2.22 -16.08
CA GLY A 42 -4.94 -0.83 -16.52
C GLY A 42 -5.56 -0.67 -17.91
N CYS A 43 -5.18 -1.49 -18.88
CA CYS A 43 -5.72 -1.43 -20.24
C CYS A 43 -7.20 -1.80 -20.29
N LEU A 44 -7.60 -2.85 -19.55
CA LEU A 44 -8.99 -3.25 -19.47
C LEU A 44 -9.83 -2.17 -18.78
N ASN A 45 -9.31 -1.53 -17.72
CA ASN A 45 -9.99 -0.42 -17.06
C ASN A 45 -10.13 0.81 -17.96
N GLU A 46 -9.11 1.13 -18.75
CA GLU A 46 -9.18 2.22 -19.72
C GLU A 46 -10.22 1.93 -20.82
N TRP A 47 -10.24 0.71 -21.35
CA TRP A 47 -11.29 0.27 -22.27
C TRP A 47 -12.68 0.50 -21.69
N ARG A 48 -12.91 0.11 -20.43
CA ARG A 48 -14.19 0.35 -19.75
C ARG A 48 -14.54 1.83 -19.66
N SER A 49 -13.54 2.67 -19.37
CA SER A 49 -13.71 4.12 -19.17
C SER A 49 -13.99 4.90 -20.46
N ARG A 50 -13.70 4.35 -21.64
CA ARG A 50 -14.03 4.96 -22.94
C ARG A 50 -15.52 4.95 -23.25
N TYR A 51 -16.27 4.07 -22.60
CA TYR A 51 -17.70 3.90 -22.79
C TYR A 51 -18.47 4.49 -21.60
N GLY A 52 -19.62 5.10 -21.90
CA GLY A 52 -20.51 5.63 -20.87
C GLY A 52 -21.01 4.53 -19.94
N VAL A 53 -21.42 4.88 -18.72
CA VAL A 53 -21.86 3.90 -17.71
C VAL A 53 -23.08 3.07 -18.19
N GLN A 54 -23.90 3.64 -19.08
CA GLN A 54 -25.08 2.97 -19.65
C GLN A 54 -24.76 2.08 -20.87
N GLU A 55 -23.52 2.10 -21.36
CA GLU A 55 -23.18 1.47 -22.62
C GLU A 55 -22.73 0.03 -22.39
N GLU A 56 -23.46 -0.92 -23.00
CA GLU A 56 -23.21 -2.36 -22.82
C GLU A 56 -21.76 -2.75 -23.13
N MET A 57 -21.11 -2.06 -24.08
CA MET A 57 -19.74 -2.33 -24.51
C MET A 57 -18.72 -2.25 -23.38
N ARG A 58 -18.99 -1.44 -22.33
CA ARG A 58 -18.15 -1.36 -21.13
C ARG A 58 -17.99 -2.72 -20.44
N ARG A 59 -19.00 -3.58 -20.49
CA ARG A 59 -19.00 -4.91 -19.87
C ARG A 59 -18.75 -6.02 -20.89
N LYS A 60 -18.13 -5.70 -22.04
CA LYS A 60 -17.87 -6.66 -23.12
C LYS A 60 -16.37 -6.81 -23.31
N CYS A 61 -15.94 -8.05 -23.53
CA CYS A 61 -14.56 -8.37 -23.89
C CYS A 61 -14.16 -7.60 -25.17
N PRO A 62 -13.01 -6.89 -25.18
CA PRO A 62 -12.53 -6.17 -26.37
C PRO A 62 -12.37 -7.04 -27.61
N ILE A 63 -12.10 -8.34 -27.43
CA ILE A 63 -11.84 -9.29 -28.52
C ILE A 63 -13.14 -9.98 -28.96
N CYS A 64 -13.75 -10.76 -28.07
CA CYS A 64 -14.89 -11.63 -28.43
C CYS A 64 -16.26 -11.06 -28.06
N ARG A 65 -16.31 -9.90 -27.40
CA ARG A 65 -17.56 -9.27 -26.91
C ARG A 65 -18.39 -10.13 -25.95
N ALA A 66 -17.82 -11.18 -25.36
CA ALA A 66 -18.45 -11.88 -24.26
C ALA A 66 -18.66 -10.93 -23.07
N THR A 67 -19.75 -11.12 -22.31
CA THR A 67 -20.03 -10.32 -21.12
C THR A 67 -18.95 -10.58 -20.06
N ILE A 68 -18.42 -9.52 -19.48
CA ILE A 68 -17.46 -9.54 -18.39
C ILE A 68 -18.24 -9.36 -17.09
N PRO A 69 -18.15 -10.31 -16.13
CA PRO A 69 -18.74 -10.13 -14.81
C PRO A 69 -18.17 -8.91 -14.07
N PRO A 70 -18.90 -8.34 -13.08
CA PRO A 70 -18.36 -7.26 -12.27
C PRO A 70 -17.17 -7.74 -11.46
N SER A 71 -16.18 -6.87 -11.27
CA SER A 71 -15.03 -7.19 -10.43
C SER A 71 -15.40 -7.22 -8.96
N LYS A 72 -14.56 -7.88 -8.15
CA LYS A 72 -14.71 -7.95 -6.70
C LYS A 72 -14.79 -6.56 -6.06
N GLU A 73 -14.03 -5.60 -6.55
CA GLU A 73 -14.08 -4.21 -6.08
C GLU A 73 -15.44 -3.57 -6.37
N ILE A 74 -15.99 -3.73 -7.59
CA ILE A 74 -17.30 -3.18 -7.94
C ILE A 74 -18.39 -3.75 -7.03
N VAL A 75 -18.39 -5.08 -6.82
CA VAL A 75 -19.36 -5.75 -5.95
C VAL A 75 -19.18 -5.32 -4.50
N SER A 76 -17.94 -5.20 -4.01
CA SER A 76 -17.66 -4.73 -2.66
C SER A 76 -18.12 -3.28 -2.47
N SER A 77 -17.87 -2.40 -3.45
CA SER A 77 -18.38 -1.03 -3.49
C SER A 77 -19.91 -0.96 -3.33
N LEU A 78 -20.61 -1.82 -4.07
CA LEU A 78 -22.06 -1.94 -4.05
C LEU A 78 -22.55 -2.34 -2.65
N LEU A 79 -21.95 -3.39 -2.08
CA LEU A 79 -22.30 -3.90 -0.75
C LEU A 79 -22.01 -2.87 0.35
N SER A 80 -20.84 -2.24 0.33
CA SER A 80 -20.49 -1.16 1.28
C SER A 80 -21.47 0.01 1.17
N CYS A 81 -21.81 0.46 -0.05
CA CYS A 81 -22.80 1.53 -0.25
C CYS A 81 -24.18 1.17 0.33
N ARG A 82 -24.64 -0.08 0.14
CA ARG A 82 -25.90 -0.57 0.70
C ARG A 82 -25.88 -0.57 2.22
N ALA A 83 -24.82 -1.09 2.83
CA ALA A 83 -24.65 -1.14 4.28
C ALA A 83 -24.61 0.28 4.87
N THR A 84 -23.80 1.18 4.31
CA THR A 84 -23.71 2.56 4.77
C THR A 84 -25.05 3.30 4.62
N LYS A 85 -25.77 3.11 3.50
CA LYS A 85 -27.11 3.69 3.31
C LYS A 85 -28.08 3.25 4.41
N GLN A 86 -28.13 1.95 4.70
CA GLN A 86 -28.96 1.39 5.77
C GLN A 86 -28.60 1.97 7.14
N GLU A 87 -27.32 2.18 7.44
CA GLU A 87 -26.88 2.81 8.69
C GLU A 87 -27.36 4.27 8.81
N PHE A 88 -27.24 5.06 7.73
CA PHE A 88 -27.76 6.44 7.72
C PHE A 88 -29.28 6.47 7.91
N GLU A 89 -30.02 5.56 7.26
CA GLU A 89 -31.47 5.41 7.40
C GLU A 89 -31.86 5.04 8.84
N PHE A 90 -31.19 4.05 9.42
CA PHE A 90 -31.39 3.63 10.81
C PHE A 90 -31.16 4.78 11.81
N ASN A 91 -30.14 5.59 11.55
CA ASN A 91 -29.77 6.73 12.39
C ASN A 91 -30.59 8.01 12.10
N ASN A 92 -31.59 7.97 11.20
CA ASN A 92 -32.37 9.13 10.75
C ASN A 92 -31.53 10.30 10.20
N LYS A 93 -30.39 10.00 9.58
CA LYS A 93 -29.47 10.98 8.98
C LYS A 93 -29.69 11.13 7.47
N THR A 94 -30.90 10.90 6.98
CA THR A 94 -31.24 10.84 5.54
C THR A 94 -31.25 12.20 4.82
N SER A 95 -31.08 13.30 5.55
CA SER A 95 -30.97 14.65 4.97
C SER A 95 -29.52 15.16 4.89
N SER A 96 -28.53 14.36 5.30
CA SER A 96 -27.13 14.79 5.30
C SER A 96 -26.54 14.77 3.88
N GLU A 97 -25.55 15.63 3.62
CA GLU A 97 -24.85 15.64 2.32
C GLU A 97 -24.15 14.29 2.07
N GLU A 98 -23.63 13.66 3.11
CA GLU A 98 -23.00 12.34 3.07
C GLU A 98 -24.00 11.26 2.64
N TYR A 99 -25.23 11.28 3.15
CA TYR A 99 -26.27 10.36 2.73
C TYR A 99 -26.56 10.50 1.23
N HIS A 100 -26.72 11.73 0.74
CA HIS A 100 -26.92 11.98 -0.68
C HIS A 100 -25.73 11.52 -1.54
N HIS A 101 -24.50 11.68 -1.05
CA HIS A 101 -23.30 11.17 -1.71
C HIS A 101 -23.27 9.63 -1.76
N VAL A 102 -23.66 8.97 -0.67
CA VAL A 102 -23.80 7.51 -0.60
C VAL A 102 -24.85 7.01 -1.60
N CYS A 103 -26.01 7.66 -1.71
CA CYS A 103 -27.04 7.31 -2.69
C CYS A 103 -26.54 7.43 -4.13
N LYS A 104 -25.88 8.53 -4.49
CA LYS A 104 -25.27 8.70 -5.82
C LYS A 104 -24.20 7.63 -6.10
N SER A 105 -23.40 7.29 -5.09
CA SER A 105 -22.38 6.25 -5.20
C SER A 105 -23.00 4.86 -5.37
N LEU A 106 -24.13 4.60 -4.70
CA LEU A 106 -24.90 3.37 -4.83
C LEU A 106 -25.46 3.22 -6.25
N GLU A 107 -26.11 4.27 -6.78
CA GLU A 107 -26.63 4.26 -8.15
C GLU A 107 -25.53 3.97 -9.19
N ARG A 108 -24.35 4.57 -9.03
CA ARG A 108 -23.19 4.28 -9.89
C ARG A 108 -22.74 2.83 -9.78
N ALA A 109 -22.63 2.30 -8.56
CA ALA A 109 -22.24 0.91 -8.34
C ALA A 109 -23.25 -0.08 -8.94
N GLU A 110 -24.55 0.21 -8.82
CA GLU A 110 -25.64 -0.58 -9.43
C GLU A 110 -25.57 -0.57 -10.95
N GLN A 111 -25.25 0.57 -11.56
CA GLN A 111 -25.02 0.65 -13.00
C GLN A 111 -23.77 -0.12 -13.43
N MET A 112 -22.69 -0.08 -12.63
CA MET A 112 -21.44 -0.77 -12.93
C MET A 112 -21.58 -2.30 -12.88
N VAL A 113 -22.36 -2.86 -11.94
CA VAL A 113 -22.64 -4.31 -11.94
C VAL A 113 -23.53 -4.72 -13.11
N GLY A 114 -24.45 -3.83 -13.52
CA GLY A 114 -25.40 -4.07 -14.58
C GLY A 114 -26.68 -4.73 -14.09
N ALA A 115 -27.80 -4.43 -14.75
CA ALA A 115 -29.13 -4.93 -14.38
C ALA A 115 -29.29 -6.45 -14.55
N ASP A 116 -28.43 -7.07 -15.36
CA ASP A 116 -28.35 -8.51 -15.63
C ASP A 116 -27.48 -9.27 -14.62
N TRP A 117 -26.89 -8.60 -13.62
CA TRP A 117 -26.11 -9.27 -12.59
C TRP A 117 -27.00 -10.10 -11.66
N ASP A 118 -26.64 -11.36 -11.47
CA ASP A 118 -27.39 -12.37 -10.70
C ASP A 118 -27.24 -12.25 -9.17
N GLY A 119 -26.44 -11.28 -8.70
CA GLY A 119 -26.19 -11.05 -7.28
C GLY A 119 -25.05 -11.87 -6.68
N VAL A 120 -24.44 -12.80 -7.44
CA VAL A 120 -23.43 -13.74 -6.93
C VAL A 120 -22.20 -13.87 -7.82
N THR A 121 -22.33 -13.67 -9.13
CA THR A 121 -21.22 -13.87 -10.09
C THR A 121 -20.24 -12.72 -9.98
N VAL A 122 -19.03 -12.99 -9.54
CA VAL A 122 -17.93 -12.02 -9.47
C VAL A 122 -16.85 -12.46 -10.44
N LEU A 123 -16.22 -11.50 -11.13
CA LEU A 123 -14.98 -11.78 -11.85
C LEU A 123 -13.92 -12.10 -10.80
N GLU A 124 -13.66 -13.39 -10.64
CA GLU A 124 -12.59 -13.89 -9.77
C GLU A 124 -11.25 -13.36 -10.30
N ASP A 125 -10.42 -12.90 -9.38
CA ASP A 125 -9.00 -12.86 -9.62
C ASP A 125 -8.35 -14.05 -8.94
N ASP A 126 -7.16 -14.43 -9.40
CA ASP A 126 -6.39 -15.55 -8.83
C ASP A 126 -5.92 -15.27 -7.37
N ARG A 127 -6.37 -14.15 -6.76
CA ARG A 127 -5.99 -13.75 -5.40
C ARG A 127 -6.86 -14.47 -4.38
N GLN A 128 -6.24 -15.00 -3.33
CA GLN A 128 -6.97 -15.59 -2.21
C GLN A 128 -7.96 -14.59 -1.60
N PRO A 129 -9.11 -15.06 -1.07
CA PRO A 129 -10.02 -14.20 -0.32
C PRO A 129 -9.28 -13.50 0.82
N ALA A 130 -9.26 -12.17 0.79
CA ALA A 130 -8.61 -11.37 1.82
C ALA A 130 -9.18 -11.69 3.21
N VAL A 131 -8.27 -11.90 4.17
CA VAL A 131 -8.63 -12.14 5.56
C VAL A 131 -9.21 -10.85 6.14
N VAL A 132 -10.38 -10.92 6.77
CA VAL A 132 -10.93 -9.76 7.50
C VAL A 132 -10.25 -9.66 8.86
N MET A 133 -9.53 -8.56 9.10
CA MET A 133 -8.83 -8.36 10.38
C MET A 133 -9.83 -8.04 11.51
N PRO A 134 -9.59 -8.54 12.73
CA PRO A 134 -10.41 -8.20 13.89
C PRO A 134 -10.16 -6.76 14.38
N ASP A 135 -11.11 -6.20 15.14
CA ASP A 135 -11.08 -4.81 15.60
C ASP A 135 -9.83 -4.44 16.42
N TYR A 136 -9.30 -5.36 17.22
CA TYR A 136 -8.09 -5.09 18.01
C TYR A 136 -6.86 -4.93 17.10
N ILE A 137 -6.79 -5.64 15.97
CA ILE A 137 -5.72 -5.50 14.97
C ILE A 137 -5.89 -4.21 14.17
N HIS A 138 -7.13 -3.86 13.82
CA HIS A 138 -7.41 -2.56 13.21
C HIS A 138 -6.86 -1.41 14.06
N ASN A 139 -7.15 -1.42 15.37
CA ASN A 139 -6.66 -0.41 16.31
C ASN A 139 -5.14 -0.47 16.49
N ALA A 140 -4.56 -1.67 16.58
CA ALA A 140 -3.11 -1.86 16.68
C ALA A 140 -2.38 -1.27 15.47
N ALA A 141 -2.88 -1.51 14.25
CA ALA A 141 -2.30 -0.99 13.03
C ALA A 141 -2.32 0.54 12.95
N LEU A 142 -3.43 1.18 13.34
CA LEU A 142 -3.53 2.64 13.41
C LEU A 142 -2.59 3.26 14.46
N ARG A 143 -2.41 2.58 15.60
CA ARG A 143 -1.59 3.09 16.72
C ARG A 143 -0.11 2.74 16.62
N GLY A 144 0.27 1.87 15.69
CA GLY A 144 1.65 1.42 15.54
C GLY A 144 2.07 0.38 16.56
N ASP A 145 1.13 -0.41 17.08
CA ASP A 145 1.44 -1.58 17.91
C ASP A 145 1.94 -2.73 17.03
N ILE A 146 3.21 -2.62 16.66
CA ILE A 146 3.91 -3.57 15.79
C ILE A 146 3.89 -4.99 16.40
N LYS A 147 4.05 -5.13 17.73
CA LYS A 147 4.09 -6.44 18.39
C LYS A 147 2.78 -7.18 18.16
N SER A 148 1.65 -6.53 18.42
CA SER A 148 0.32 -7.14 18.24
C SER A 148 0.03 -7.49 16.78
N VAL A 149 0.36 -6.60 15.84
CA VAL A 149 0.13 -6.84 14.41
C VAL A 149 0.97 -8.02 13.90
N LEU A 150 2.29 -8.03 14.18
CA LEU A 150 3.17 -9.11 13.74
C LEU A 150 2.84 -10.45 14.39
N LYS A 151 2.51 -10.46 15.70
CA LYS A 151 2.06 -11.68 16.39
C LYS A 151 0.84 -12.29 15.69
N TRP A 152 -0.12 -11.46 15.28
CA TRP A 152 -1.32 -11.94 14.59
C TRP A 152 -1.05 -12.43 13.17
N ILE A 153 -0.23 -11.72 12.39
CA ILE A 153 0.17 -12.16 11.05
C ILE A 153 0.87 -13.53 11.13
N ASN A 154 1.84 -13.67 12.03
CA ASN A 154 2.64 -14.89 12.16
C ASN A 154 1.90 -16.06 12.82
N ALA A 155 0.77 -15.81 13.49
CA ALA A 155 -0.01 -16.86 14.16
C ALA A 155 -0.69 -17.84 13.19
N ASN A 156 -0.85 -17.48 11.90
CA ASN A 156 -1.30 -18.44 10.88
C ASN A 156 -0.63 -18.18 9.53
N ARG A 157 0.34 -19.04 9.17
CA ARG A 157 1.08 -18.96 7.91
C ARG A 157 0.28 -19.44 6.68
N THR A 158 -0.90 -20.05 6.86
CA THR A 158 -1.74 -20.49 5.73
C THR A 158 -2.67 -19.40 5.21
N GLU A 159 -2.82 -18.31 5.96
CA GLU A 159 -3.68 -17.18 5.65
C GLU A 159 -2.84 -15.98 5.20
N ASP A 160 -3.28 -15.27 4.16
CA ASP A 160 -2.67 -14.00 3.74
C ASP A 160 -3.08 -12.85 4.67
N ARG A 161 -2.57 -12.89 5.91
CA ARG A 161 -2.87 -11.87 6.94
C ARG A 161 -2.14 -10.56 6.71
N VAL A 162 -1.03 -10.55 5.96
CA VAL A 162 -0.31 -9.32 5.64
C VAL A 162 -1.10 -8.43 4.68
N ASN A 163 -1.97 -9.03 3.85
CA ASN A 163 -2.94 -8.35 2.99
C ASN A 163 -4.36 -8.34 3.57
N ALA A 164 -4.51 -8.54 4.88
CA ALA A 164 -5.80 -8.50 5.52
C ALA A 164 -6.47 -7.12 5.34
N THR A 165 -7.80 -7.15 5.22
CA THR A 165 -8.62 -5.96 5.04
C THR A 165 -9.51 -5.72 6.25
N THR A 166 -9.99 -4.48 6.40
CA THR A 166 -11.11 -4.21 7.31
C THR A 166 -12.39 -4.89 6.82
N SER A 167 -13.44 -4.80 7.61
CA SER A 167 -14.77 -5.28 7.20
C SER A 167 -15.32 -4.48 6.01
N VAL A 168 -16.34 -5.03 5.35
CA VAL A 168 -17.01 -4.39 4.20
C VAL A 168 -17.64 -3.04 4.60
N GLU A 169 -18.12 -2.92 5.84
CA GLU A 169 -18.65 -1.67 6.40
C GLU A 169 -17.56 -0.60 6.55
N ARG A 170 -16.30 -1.02 6.74
CA ARG A 170 -15.12 -0.14 6.75
C ARG A 170 -14.36 -0.18 5.43
N PHE A 171 -15.10 -0.39 4.34
CA PHE A 171 -14.62 -0.35 2.96
C PHE A 171 -13.57 -1.39 2.56
N SER A 172 -13.39 -2.48 3.31
CA SER A 172 -12.38 -3.50 2.99
C SER A 172 -10.99 -2.89 2.74
N SER A 173 -10.60 -1.92 3.55
CA SER A 173 -9.33 -1.22 3.44
C SER A 173 -8.17 -2.09 3.93
N PRO A 174 -7.04 -2.16 3.20
CA PRO A 174 -5.87 -2.94 3.59
C PRO A 174 -5.27 -2.53 4.94
N ILE A 175 -4.63 -3.45 5.65
CA ILE A 175 -3.86 -3.12 6.87
C ILE A 175 -2.73 -2.12 6.59
N LEU A 176 -2.12 -2.16 5.40
CA LEU A 176 -1.14 -1.19 4.94
C LEU A 176 -1.71 0.24 4.90
N PHE A 177 -2.97 0.40 4.51
CA PHE A 177 -3.66 1.69 4.55
C PHE A 177 -3.85 2.18 5.99
N LEU A 178 -4.22 1.31 6.93
CA LEU A 178 -4.36 1.69 8.34
C LEU A 178 -3.03 2.18 8.93
N ALA A 179 -1.93 1.45 8.68
CA ALA A 179 -0.59 1.88 9.11
C ALA A 179 -0.20 3.23 8.46
N THR A 180 -0.57 3.42 7.19
CA THR A 180 -0.37 4.69 6.47
C THR A 180 -1.13 5.83 7.12
N MET A 181 -2.41 5.66 7.45
CA MET A 181 -3.24 6.68 8.11
C MET A 181 -2.78 6.99 9.52
N GLY A 182 -2.31 5.97 10.25
CA GLY A 182 -1.74 6.10 11.59
C GLY A 182 -0.36 6.76 11.62
N ASN A 183 0.23 7.09 10.46
CA ASN A 183 1.60 7.58 10.33
C ASN A 183 2.66 6.62 10.91
N GLN A 184 2.45 5.32 10.72
CA GLN A 184 3.30 4.26 11.29
C GLN A 184 4.33 3.76 10.28
N LEU A 185 5.32 4.60 9.95
CA LEU A 185 6.29 4.32 8.89
C LEU A 185 7.02 2.98 9.06
N MET A 186 7.36 2.62 10.30
CA MET A 186 8.06 1.37 10.58
C MET A 186 7.15 0.15 10.42
N LEU A 187 5.88 0.26 10.80
CA LEU A 187 4.88 -0.78 10.54
C LEU A 187 4.61 -0.93 9.04
N MET A 188 4.47 0.17 8.29
CA MET A 188 4.34 0.13 6.83
C MET A 188 5.52 -0.62 6.20
N THR A 189 6.74 -0.32 6.64
CA THR A 189 7.97 -0.96 6.15
C THR A 189 7.97 -2.46 6.41
N LEU A 190 7.61 -2.88 7.62
CA LEU A 190 7.52 -4.29 7.99
C LEU A 190 6.43 -5.03 7.20
N LEU A 191 5.26 -4.42 7.01
CA LEU A 191 4.18 -4.99 6.20
C LEU A 191 4.61 -5.20 4.74
N LEU A 192 5.26 -4.21 4.13
CA LEU A 192 5.77 -4.30 2.77
C LEU A 192 6.86 -5.38 2.64
N GLN A 193 7.79 -5.46 3.60
CA GLN A 193 8.79 -6.55 3.66
C GLN A 193 8.17 -7.93 3.80
N LEU A 194 7.02 -8.04 4.47
CA LEU A 194 6.28 -9.30 4.60
C LEU A 194 5.40 -9.62 3.38
N GLY A 195 5.40 -8.77 2.35
CA GLY A 195 4.64 -8.99 1.11
C GLY A 195 3.27 -8.31 1.08
N ALA A 196 3.06 -7.22 1.85
CA ALA A 196 1.89 -6.38 1.65
C ALA A 196 1.85 -5.82 0.22
N ASP A 197 0.74 -6.03 -0.48
CA ASP A 197 0.47 -5.49 -1.80
C ASP A 197 0.20 -3.98 -1.68
N ALA A 198 1.15 -3.20 -2.21
CA ALA A 198 1.09 -1.74 -2.20
C ALA A 198 -0.06 -1.18 -3.04
N ASP A 199 -0.54 -1.97 -4.02
CA ASP A 199 -1.63 -1.66 -4.93
C ASP A 199 -2.92 -2.39 -4.58
N LEU A 200 -3.02 -2.99 -3.38
CA LEU A 200 -4.26 -3.60 -2.93
C LEU A 200 -5.35 -2.53 -2.84
N LYS A 201 -6.40 -2.72 -3.64
CA LYS A 201 -7.53 -1.81 -3.72
C LYS A 201 -8.54 -2.13 -2.64
N ASN A 202 -9.07 -1.09 -2.01
CA ASN A 202 -10.22 -1.23 -1.13
C ASN A 202 -11.50 -1.49 -1.94
N SER A 203 -12.63 -1.66 -1.25
CA SER A 203 -13.94 -1.83 -1.90
C SER A 203 -14.31 -0.69 -2.86
N LYS A 204 -13.76 0.52 -2.71
CA LYS A 204 -13.98 1.67 -3.59
C LYS A 204 -13.04 1.71 -4.79
N GLY A 205 -12.16 0.73 -4.93
CA GLY A 205 -11.18 0.67 -6.01
C GLY A 205 -9.94 1.52 -5.79
N TYR A 206 -9.78 2.12 -4.60
CA TYR A 206 -8.63 2.97 -4.28
C TYR A 206 -7.50 2.18 -3.62
N THR A 207 -6.29 2.41 -4.09
CA THR A 207 -5.03 1.95 -3.51
C THR A 207 -4.65 2.76 -2.27
N THR A 208 -3.67 2.28 -1.51
CA THR A 208 -3.16 2.99 -0.33
C THR A 208 -2.63 4.40 -0.67
N ILE A 209 -1.95 4.55 -1.82
CA ILE A 209 -1.38 5.85 -2.22
C ILE A 209 -2.45 6.85 -2.66
N GLU A 210 -3.51 6.40 -3.32
CA GLU A 210 -4.64 7.25 -3.69
C GLU A 210 -5.38 7.72 -2.45
N LEU A 211 -5.68 6.81 -1.52
CA LEU A 211 -6.31 7.17 -0.25
C LEU A 211 -5.45 8.16 0.55
N LEU A 212 -4.12 8.01 0.55
CA LEU A 212 -3.22 8.96 1.18
C LEU A 212 -3.41 10.40 0.63
N LEU A 213 -3.75 10.56 -0.65
CA LEU A 213 -4.04 11.87 -1.25
C LEU A 213 -5.43 12.40 -0.92
N MET A 214 -6.38 11.54 -0.54
CA MET A 214 -7.78 11.90 -0.27
C MET A 214 -8.06 12.37 1.17
N PHE A 215 -7.12 12.16 2.11
CA PHE A 215 -7.30 12.57 3.51
C PHE A 215 -6.25 13.60 3.93
N GLU A 216 -6.68 14.74 4.48
CA GLU A 216 -5.78 15.73 5.08
C GLU A 216 -5.15 15.11 6.35
N THR A 217 -3.86 14.81 6.28
CA THR A 217 -3.08 14.27 7.40
C THR A 217 -1.76 15.02 7.49
N GLY A 218 -0.94 14.76 8.53
CA GLY A 218 0.40 15.36 8.64
C GLY A 218 1.31 15.04 7.44
N ASP A 219 2.62 15.30 7.55
CA ASP A 219 3.55 15.09 6.43
C ASP A 219 3.35 13.72 5.73
N LYS A 220 3.08 13.77 4.43
CA LYS A 220 2.80 12.60 3.57
C LYS A 220 4.03 12.18 2.78
N SER A 221 5.07 13.01 2.73
CA SER A 221 6.19 12.83 1.80
C SER A 221 6.89 11.50 2.01
N TRP A 222 7.18 11.13 3.26
CA TRP A 222 7.86 9.87 3.55
C TRP A 222 6.98 8.64 3.33
N ARG A 223 5.68 8.73 3.64
CA ARG A 223 4.72 7.63 3.43
C ARG A 223 4.49 7.37 1.94
N GLY A 224 4.24 8.42 1.17
CA GLY A 224 4.07 8.32 -0.27
C GLY A 224 5.35 7.86 -0.96
N LYS A 225 6.52 8.40 -0.57
CA LYS A 225 7.81 7.95 -1.10
C LYS A 225 8.09 6.49 -0.77
N LEU A 226 7.78 6.03 0.46
CA LEU A 226 7.90 4.62 0.81
C LEU A 226 7.06 3.74 -0.12
N LEU A 227 5.78 4.03 -0.28
CA LEU A 227 4.87 3.29 -1.16
C LEU A 227 5.37 3.25 -2.61
N LEU A 228 5.73 4.42 -3.19
CA LEU A 228 6.27 4.52 -4.55
C LEU A 228 7.54 3.71 -4.74
N SER A 229 8.41 3.72 -3.74
CA SER A 229 9.68 3.00 -3.76
C SER A 229 9.53 1.48 -3.65
N TRP A 230 8.37 1.02 -3.18
CA TRP A 230 7.88 -0.37 -3.17
C TRP A 230 6.95 -0.68 -4.34
N GLY A 231 6.92 0.19 -5.33
CA GLY A 231 6.26 -0.09 -6.61
C GLY A 231 4.81 0.37 -6.71
N ALA A 232 4.24 0.98 -5.67
CA ALA A 232 2.87 1.49 -5.70
C ALA A 232 2.60 2.25 -7.00
N SER A 233 1.55 1.84 -7.68
CA SER A 233 1.03 2.51 -8.86
C SER A 233 0.19 3.72 -8.44
N PHE A 234 0.23 4.75 -9.26
CA PHE A 234 -0.68 5.89 -9.13
C PHE A 234 -1.27 6.17 -10.51
N ILE A 235 -2.56 6.49 -10.55
CA ILE A 235 -3.36 6.71 -11.77
C ILE A 235 -2.51 7.39 -12.84
N ARG A 236 -2.27 6.71 -13.97
CA ARG A 236 -1.29 7.17 -14.97
C ARG A 236 -1.75 8.41 -15.74
N ASP A 237 -3.05 8.53 -16.03
CA ASP A 237 -3.61 9.69 -16.76
C ASP A 237 -5.12 9.88 -16.44
N GLY A 238 -5.67 11.04 -16.81
CA GLY A 238 -7.11 11.31 -16.78
C GLY A 238 -7.55 12.41 -15.82
N ALA A 239 -8.86 12.71 -15.84
CA ALA A 239 -9.46 13.74 -15.00
C ALA A 239 -9.35 13.44 -13.50
N GLU A 240 -9.45 12.16 -13.12
CA GLU A 240 -9.31 11.73 -11.71
C GLU A 240 -7.90 11.97 -11.19
N ARG A 241 -6.85 11.64 -11.95
CA ARG A 241 -5.47 11.95 -11.59
C ARG A 241 -5.29 13.45 -11.33
N LYS A 242 -5.72 14.28 -12.28
CA LYS A 242 -5.63 15.74 -12.18
C LYS A 242 -6.37 16.28 -10.95
N HIS A 243 -7.54 15.71 -10.65
CA HIS A 243 -8.32 16.09 -9.48
C HIS A 243 -7.60 15.77 -8.17
N HIS A 244 -7.09 14.54 -7.99
CA HIS A 244 -6.34 14.15 -6.80
C HIS A 244 -5.08 15.00 -6.59
N LEU A 245 -4.32 15.25 -7.66
CA LEU A 245 -3.13 16.08 -7.58
C LEU A 245 -3.45 17.55 -7.27
N SER A 246 -4.55 18.09 -7.83
CA SER A 246 -5.01 19.46 -7.51
C SER A 246 -5.34 19.60 -6.02
N ILE A 247 -6.14 18.67 -5.48
CA ILE A 247 -6.49 18.67 -4.05
C ILE A 247 -5.22 18.54 -3.19
N ALA A 248 -4.29 17.66 -3.58
CA ALA A 248 -3.04 17.49 -2.84
C ALA A 248 -2.19 18.77 -2.82
N ARG A 249 -2.15 19.53 -3.93
CA ARG A 249 -1.47 20.84 -3.99
C ARG A 249 -2.18 21.90 -3.14
N GLU A 250 -3.51 21.93 -3.13
CA GLU A 250 -4.29 22.84 -2.28
C GLU A 250 -4.02 22.61 -0.78
N TRP A 251 -3.82 21.35 -0.38
CA TRP A 251 -3.42 20.97 0.97
C TRP A 251 -1.91 21.12 1.26
N GLY A 252 -1.13 21.65 0.32
CA GLY A 252 0.29 21.95 0.50
C GLY A 252 1.23 20.76 0.32
N TYR A 253 0.76 19.62 -0.21
CA TYR A 253 1.57 18.41 -0.44
C TYR A 253 2.35 18.49 -1.77
N HIS A 254 3.04 19.61 -2.00
CA HIS A 254 3.76 19.88 -3.25
C HIS A 254 4.81 18.81 -3.54
N LYS A 255 5.68 18.50 -2.57
CA LYS A 255 6.75 17.51 -2.76
C LYS A 255 6.24 16.14 -3.18
N LEU A 256 5.16 15.64 -2.56
CA LEU A 256 4.57 14.37 -2.96
C LEU A 256 3.93 14.46 -4.35
N THR A 257 3.27 15.58 -4.66
CA THR A 257 2.67 15.80 -5.98
C THR A 257 3.72 15.83 -7.08
N ASP A 258 4.84 16.52 -6.86
CA ASP A 258 5.93 16.62 -7.83
C ASP A 258 6.57 15.24 -8.09
N LEU A 259 6.70 14.40 -7.06
CA LEU A 259 7.10 13.00 -7.22
C LEU A 259 6.11 12.23 -8.12
N LEU A 260 4.81 12.36 -7.85
CA LEU A 260 3.76 11.64 -8.58
C LEU A 260 3.62 12.10 -10.03
N GLU A 261 3.97 13.34 -10.34
CA GLU A 261 3.93 13.90 -11.70
C GLU A 261 5.03 13.36 -12.60
N SER A 262 6.20 13.06 -12.03
CA SER A 262 7.33 12.46 -12.76
C SER A 262 7.22 10.93 -12.84
N GLU A 263 7.76 10.34 -13.90
CA GLU A 263 7.68 8.89 -14.14
C GLU A 263 8.38 8.06 -13.04
N LEU A 264 9.56 8.52 -12.61
CA LEU A 264 10.41 7.82 -11.64
C LEU A 264 10.36 8.43 -10.23
N GLY A 265 9.59 9.50 -10.01
CA GLY A 265 9.56 10.20 -8.74
C GLY A 265 9.20 9.31 -7.56
N GLY A 266 10.06 9.31 -6.53
CA GLY A 266 9.89 8.49 -5.33
C GLY A 266 10.14 7.00 -5.54
N ARG A 267 10.32 6.55 -6.79
CA ARG A 267 10.58 5.14 -7.11
C ARG A 267 12.03 4.76 -6.85
N ARG A 268 12.24 3.46 -6.65
CA ARG A 268 13.57 2.88 -6.64
C ARG A 268 14.02 2.60 -8.07
N CYS A 269 15.25 2.93 -8.35
CA CYS A 269 15.87 2.74 -9.65
C CYS A 269 17.24 2.08 -9.51
N GLU A 270 17.72 1.54 -10.62
CA GLU A 270 19.09 1.11 -10.84
C GLU A 270 19.74 2.09 -11.82
N ILE A 271 20.97 2.52 -11.51
CA ILE A 271 21.76 3.35 -12.42
C ILE A 271 22.34 2.47 -13.52
N VAL A 272 22.10 2.85 -14.77
CA VAL A 272 22.52 2.08 -15.96
C VAL A 272 23.16 3.00 -17.01
N ASN A 273 24.06 2.44 -17.81
CA ASN A 273 24.69 3.10 -18.96
C ASN A 273 25.39 4.45 -18.65
N HIS A 274 25.86 4.66 -17.42
CA HIS A 274 26.48 5.91 -16.98
C HIS A 274 27.96 5.97 -17.41
N SER A 275 28.21 6.41 -18.64
CA SER A 275 29.55 6.35 -19.27
C SER A 275 30.62 7.19 -18.58
N SER A 276 30.25 8.33 -17.97
CA SER A 276 31.19 9.23 -17.30
C SER A 276 31.59 8.78 -15.89
N GLN A 277 30.81 7.89 -15.28
CA GLN A 277 31.03 7.35 -13.93
C GLN A 277 30.61 5.87 -13.92
N PRO A 278 31.37 5.01 -14.60
CA PRO A 278 30.99 3.60 -14.79
C PRO A 278 30.85 2.82 -13.48
N GLU A 279 31.51 3.25 -12.41
CA GLU A 279 31.43 2.70 -11.06
C GLU A 279 30.06 2.88 -10.38
N LEU A 280 29.18 3.71 -10.96
CA LEU A 280 27.79 3.85 -10.49
C LEU A 280 26.85 2.82 -11.12
N ASN A 281 27.24 2.18 -12.23
CA ASN A 281 26.38 1.23 -12.91
C ASN A 281 26.08 0.03 -12.00
N GLY A 282 24.80 -0.36 -11.93
CA GLY A 282 24.29 -1.41 -11.06
C GLY A 282 23.93 -0.94 -9.65
N LYS A 283 24.35 0.27 -9.23
CA LYS A 283 23.96 0.80 -7.92
C LYS A 283 22.48 1.17 -7.89
N THR A 284 21.84 0.88 -6.77
CA THR A 284 20.44 1.21 -6.55
C THR A 284 20.28 2.55 -5.83
N CYS A 285 19.22 3.26 -6.18
CA CYS A 285 18.94 4.59 -5.66
C CYS A 285 17.43 4.82 -5.57
N VAL A 286 17.03 5.85 -4.81
CA VAL A 286 15.64 6.32 -4.76
C VAL A 286 15.57 7.75 -5.26
N VAL A 287 14.64 8.00 -6.17
CA VAL A 287 14.42 9.34 -6.73
C VAL A 287 13.82 10.27 -5.69
N ASP A 288 14.48 11.39 -5.46
CA ASP A 288 14.05 12.44 -4.55
C ASP A 288 13.25 13.54 -5.23
N GLU A 289 13.60 13.85 -6.47
CA GLU A 289 13.12 15.03 -7.21
C GLU A 289 13.41 14.88 -8.70
N PHE A 290 12.53 15.39 -9.54
CA PHE A 290 12.73 15.53 -10.98
C PHE A 290 13.09 16.98 -11.33
N LEU A 291 14.11 17.16 -12.16
CA LEU A 291 14.61 18.44 -12.65
C LEU A 291 14.23 18.57 -14.14
N PRO A 292 13.09 19.20 -14.46
CA PRO A 292 12.54 19.20 -15.82
C PRO A 292 13.42 19.95 -16.82
N ASP A 293 14.09 21.02 -16.40
CA ASP A 293 14.92 21.87 -17.28
C ASP A 293 16.12 21.12 -17.87
N SER A 294 16.64 20.11 -17.16
CA SER A 294 17.78 19.31 -17.59
C SER A 294 17.43 17.85 -17.90
N ASN A 295 16.16 17.46 -17.77
CA ASN A 295 15.69 16.07 -17.85
C ASN A 295 16.52 15.12 -16.96
N GLN A 296 16.79 15.56 -15.73
CA GLN A 296 17.59 14.82 -14.75
C GLN A 296 16.78 14.54 -13.49
N TYR A 297 17.22 13.57 -12.72
CA TYR A 297 16.68 13.25 -11.41
C TYR A 297 17.74 13.45 -10.35
N LYS A 298 17.32 14.03 -9.23
CA LYS A 298 18.08 13.96 -7.99
C LYS A 298 17.75 12.63 -7.31
N VAL A 299 18.77 11.84 -7.03
CA VAL A 299 18.63 10.50 -6.47
C VAL A 299 19.51 10.34 -5.24
N THR A 300 19.03 9.60 -4.24
CA THR A 300 19.81 9.17 -3.08
C THR A 300 20.22 7.72 -3.27
N LEU A 301 21.52 7.43 -3.23
CA LEU A 301 22.03 6.06 -3.27
C LEU A 301 21.60 5.28 -2.02
N GLU A 302 21.37 3.98 -2.18
CA GLU A 302 21.01 3.07 -1.07
C GLU A 302 22.23 2.50 -0.32
N THR A 303 23.38 3.13 -0.46
CA THR A 303 24.57 2.80 0.32
C THR A 303 24.47 3.40 1.73
N LYS A 304 25.31 2.94 2.66
CA LYS A 304 25.40 3.53 4.01
C LYS A 304 25.69 5.03 4.01
N SER A 305 26.43 5.52 3.01
CA SER A 305 26.75 6.95 2.85
C SER A 305 25.53 7.80 2.48
N LYS A 306 24.51 7.20 1.85
CA LYS A 306 23.32 7.90 1.33
C LYS A 306 23.68 9.11 0.47
N ASP A 307 24.69 8.93 -0.38
CA ASP A 307 25.15 10.00 -1.27
C ASP A 307 24.05 10.43 -2.23
N VAL A 308 23.95 11.74 -2.46
CA VAL A 308 22.96 12.34 -3.35
C VAL A 308 23.62 12.72 -4.66
N LEU A 309 23.04 12.24 -5.76
CA LEU A 309 23.54 12.43 -7.12
C LEU A 309 22.48 13.09 -8.00
N VAL A 310 22.94 13.69 -9.10
CA VAL A 310 22.07 14.13 -10.20
C VAL A 310 22.39 13.25 -11.41
N VAL A 311 21.39 12.53 -11.88
CA VAL A 311 21.54 11.49 -12.92
C VAL A 311 20.55 11.77 -14.04
N SER A 312 20.95 11.57 -15.30
CA SER A 312 20.03 11.69 -16.45
C SER A 312 18.88 10.68 -16.34
N ALA A 313 17.69 11.06 -16.81
CA ALA A 313 16.57 10.13 -16.92
C ALA A 313 16.94 8.85 -17.71
N ASP A 314 17.74 8.98 -18.78
CA ASP A 314 18.18 7.85 -19.62
C ASP A 314 19.13 6.88 -18.91
N ASN A 315 19.71 7.31 -17.77
CA ASN A 315 20.61 6.51 -16.96
C ASN A 315 19.91 5.84 -15.77
N LEU A 316 18.58 5.92 -15.67
CA LEU A 316 17.81 5.31 -14.60
C LEU A 316 16.86 4.27 -15.17
N LYS A 317 16.91 3.06 -14.60
CA LYS A 317 15.94 2.00 -14.87
C LYS A 317 15.11 1.75 -13.61
N ARG A 318 13.78 1.80 -13.72
CA ARG A 318 12.86 1.47 -12.61
C ARG A 318 13.16 0.06 -12.09
N ARG A 319 13.34 -0.06 -10.77
CA ARG A 319 13.61 -1.30 -10.04
C ARG A 319 13.03 -1.21 -8.64
N ASP A 320 11.71 -1.31 -8.55
CA ASP A 320 10.98 -1.17 -7.28
C ASP A 320 11.41 -2.24 -6.26
N ARG A 321 11.18 -1.94 -4.99
CA ARG A 321 11.47 -2.92 -3.92
C ARG A 321 10.53 -4.10 -3.99
N THR A 322 11.08 -5.24 -3.60
CA THR A 322 10.33 -6.46 -3.31
C THR A 322 10.80 -7.02 -1.96
N PRO A 323 10.07 -7.96 -1.33
CA PRO A 323 10.56 -8.63 -0.14
C PRO A 323 11.98 -9.20 -0.29
N GLN A 324 12.31 -9.73 -1.48
CA GLN A 324 13.63 -10.31 -1.80
C GLN A 324 14.67 -9.28 -2.26
N ASP A 325 14.25 -8.10 -2.71
CA ASP A 325 15.11 -7.01 -3.21
C ASP A 325 14.68 -5.67 -2.62
N CYS A 326 14.83 -5.52 -1.29
CA CYS A 326 14.32 -4.37 -0.54
C CYS A 326 15.35 -3.23 -0.34
N GLY A 327 16.64 -3.48 -0.57
CA GLY A 327 17.74 -2.51 -0.43
C GLY A 327 18.10 -2.14 1.03
N TYR A 328 17.29 -2.52 1.99
CA TYR A 328 17.52 -2.46 3.44
C TYR A 328 16.63 -3.51 4.11
N TYR A 329 16.89 -3.83 5.37
CA TYR A 329 16.03 -4.76 6.10
C TYR A 329 15.70 -4.26 7.51
N VAL A 330 14.43 -4.29 7.88
CA VAL A 330 13.96 -3.95 9.23
C VAL A 330 13.50 -5.22 9.94
N GLU A 331 14.06 -5.47 11.11
CA GLU A 331 13.62 -6.52 12.03
C GLU A 331 12.82 -5.92 13.20
N PHE A 332 11.87 -6.68 13.73
CA PHE A 332 11.23 -6.39 15.01
C PHE A 332 11.61 -7.48 16.03
N LYS A 333 12.45 -7.15 17.01
CA LYS A 333 12.93 -8.06 18.06
C LYS A 333 12.85 -7.37 19.42
N ASN A 334 12.38 -8.09 20.44
CA ASN A 334 12.30 -7.60 21.82
C ASN A 334 11.62 -6.22 21.96
N GLY A 335 10.50 -6.03 21.25
CA GLY A 335 9.74 -4.78 21.28
C GLY A 335 10.39 -3.59 20.55
N ARG A 336 11.53 -3.79 19.89
CA ARG A 336 12.27 -2.73 19.18
C ARG A 336 12.44 -3.07 17.71
N THR A 337 12.56 -2.03 16.90
CA THR A 337 12.86 -2.14 15.47
C THR A 337 14.34 -1.94 15.24
N ILE A 338 14.96 -2.84 14.48
CA ILE A 338 16.38 -2.81 14.14
C ILE A 338 16.46 -2.67 12.62
N ARG A 339 17.10 -1.59 12.16
CA ARG A 339 17.32 -1.34 10.74
C ARG A 339 18.73 -1.78 10.35
N HIS A 340 18.81 -2.61 9.32
CA HIS A 340 20.02 -3.06 8.67
C HIS A 340 20.17 -2.33 7.34
N ASP A 341 21.20 -1.49 7.24
CA ASP A 341 21.62 -0.83 6.01
C ASP A 341 22.88 -1.52 5.46
N PHE A 342 22.98 -1.64 4.13
CA PHE A 342 24.00 -2.44 3.46
C PHE A 342 24.93 -1.56 2.62
N ASP A 343 26.13 -2.06 2.33
CA ASP A 343 27.09 -1.36 1.46
C ASP A 343 26.77 -1.58 -0.03
N SER A 344 26.11 -2.70 -0.35
CA SER A 344 25.62 -3.03 -1.68
C SER A 344 24.23 -3.66 -1.63
N ASN A 345 23.54 -3.68 -2.76
CA ASN A 345 22.24 -4.32 -2.85
C ASN A 345 22.36 -5.85 -2.79
N GLU A 346 23.45 -6.39 -3.32
CA GLU A 346 23.79 -7.80 -3.30
C GLU A 346 23.95 -8.31 -1.85
N ASP A 347 24.57 -7.52 -0.97
CA ASP A 347 24.68 -7.85 0.46
C ASP A 347 23.29 -7.92 1.12
N CYS A 348 22.39 -7.00 0.77
CA CYS A 348 21.02 -7.01 1.26
C CYS A 348 20.27 -8.26 0.81
N GLN A 349 20.37 -8.60 -0.48
CA GLN A 349 19.76 -9.80 -1.04
C GLN A 349 20.30 -11.08 -0.39
N ALA A 350 21.61 -11.16 -0.17
CA ALA A 350 22.25 -12.28 0.51
C ALA A 350 21.77 -12.43 1.96
N PHE A 351 21.62 -11.30 2.68
CA PHE A 351 21.08 -11.29 4.03
C PHE A 351 19.63 -11.79 4.08
N VAL A 352 18.76 -11.29 3.19
CA VAL A 352 17.37 -11.74 3.11
C VAL A 352 17.27 -13.22 2.73
N ALA A 353 18.09 -13.68 1.78
CA ALA A 353 18.13 -15.09 1.38
C ALA A 353 18.56 -16.00 2.54
N ALA A 354 19.52 -15.58 3.37
CA ALA A 354 19.94 -16.34 4.55
C ALA A 354 18.79 -16.49 5.57
N LEU A 355 18.03 -15.43 5.83
CA LEU A 355 16.89 -15.49 6.75
C LEU A 355 15.79 -16.46 6.29
N ASN A 356 15.50 -16.49 4.98
CA ASN A 356 14.50 -17.40 4.43
C ASN A 356 14.94 -18.86 4.48
N ASN A 357 16.25 -19.14 4.40
CA ASN A 357 16.78 -20.50 4.51
C ASN A 357 16.77 -21.02 5.96
N ASP A 358 16.94 -20.13 6.95
CA ASP A 358 16.93 -20.47 8.37
C ASP A 358 15.51 -20.70 8.95
N GLU A 359 14.43 -20.43 8.19
CA GLU A 359 13.05 -20.72 8.62
C GLU A 359 12.72 -22.22 8.81
N THR A 360 13.70 -23.13 8.71
CA THR A 360 13.56 -24.56 9.07
C THR A 360 13.92 -24.89 10.54
N GLN A 361 14.05 -23.91 11.44
CA GLN A 361 14.29 -24.13 12.87
C GLN A 361 13.26 -23.48 13.83
N PRO A 362 13.13 -23.99 15.07
CA PRO A 362 11.84 -24.23 15.70
C PRO A 362 11.20 -22.97 16.28
N VAL A 363 9.87 -23.01 16.35
CA VAL A 363 9.01 -22.04 17.03
C VAL A 363 9.63 -21.64 18.38
N VAL A 364 10.04 -20.37 18.50
CA VAL A 364 10.37 -19.76 19.79
C VAL A 364 9.09 -19.79 20.62
N THR A 365 9.06 -20.60 21.67
CA THR A 365 7.91 -20.70 22.57
C THR A 365 7.82 -19.44 23.41
N GLU A 366 6.59 -19.05 23.81
CA GLU A 366 6.37 -17.91 24.72
C GLU A 366 7.17 -18.05 26.03
N GLU A 367 7.50 -19.29 26.43
CA GLU A 367 8.36 -19.59 27.58
C GLU A 367 9.83 -19.19 27.36
N ALA A 368 10.36 -19.32 26.15
CA ALA A 368 11.73 -18.89 25.84
C ALA A 368 11.85 -17.36 25.79
N GLU A 369 10.81 -16.66 25.32
CA GLU A 369 10.72 -15.19 25.35
C GLU A 369 10.58 -14.69 26.80
N ALA A 370 9.71 -15.30 27.60
CA ALA A 370 9.53 -14.96 29.02
C ALA A 370 10.80 -15.20 29.85
N ALA A 371 11.51 -16.30 29.59
CA ALA A 371 12.78 -16.60 30.26
C ALA A 371 13.88 -15.58 29.91
N ALA A 372 13.93 -15.10 28.66
CA ALA A 372 14.86 -14.07 28.24
C ALA A 372 14.53 -12.70 28.87
N GLU A 373 13.26 -12.32 28.93
CA GLU A 373 12.81 -11.09 29.60
C GLU A 373 13.12 -11.13 31.11
N GLN A 374 12.91 -12.27 31.75
CA GLN A 374 13.24 -12.46 33.16
C GLN A 374 14.75 -12.38 33.43
N ALA A 375 15.57 -13.00 32.58
CA ALA A 375 17.03 -12.93 32.69
C ALA A 375 17.55 -11.49 32.53
N VAL A 376 16.94 -10.69 31.64
CA VAL A 376 17.27 -9.26 31.49
C VAL A 376 16.85 -8.46 32.72
N ALA A 377 15.68 -8.72 33.28
CA ALA A 377 15.22 -8.05 34.51
C ALA A 377 16.12 -8.36 35.72
N GLU A 378 16.55 -9.62 35.86
CA GLU A 378 17.48 -10.03 36.91
C GLU A 378 18.86 -9.36 36.75
N LEU A 379 19.39 -9.27 35.53
CA LEU A 379 20.64 -8.55 35.25
C LEU A 379 20.55 -7.04 35.54
N LEU A 380 19.41 -6.41 35.24
CA LEU A 380 19.19 -5.00 35.55
C LEU A 380 19.10 -4.74 37.07
N ALA A 381 18.50 -5.68 37.81
CA ALA A 381 18.44 -5.64 39.28
C ALA A 381 19.84 -5.81 39.91
N GLU A 382 20.69 -6.70 39.36
CA GLU A 382 22.08 -6.87 39.82
C GLU A 382 22.96 -5.62 39.56
N LEU A 383 22.68 -4.88 38.48
CA LEU A 383 23.39 -3.64 38.15
C LEU A 383 22.89 -2.41 38.92
N GLY A 384 21.87 -2.56 39.78
CA GLY A 384 21.35 -1.49 40.64
C GLY A 384 20.68 -0.33 39.89
N LEU A 385 20.23 -0.58 38.65
CA LEU A 385 19.53 0.40 37.82
C LEU A 385 18.01 0.18 37.92
N ASP A 386 17.46 0.37 39.12
CA ASP A 386 16.02 0.41 39.32
C ASP A 386 15.49 1.81 38.98
N ASP A 387 14.84 1.95 37.82
CA ASP A 387 14.03 3.13 37.51
C ASP A 387 12.78 3.11 38.40
N SER A 388 12.88 3.75 39.57
CA SER A 388 11.72 4.06 40.39
C SER A 388 10.81 5.07 39.66
N PRO A 389 9.47 4.95 39.72
CA PRO A 389 8.58 5.88 39.05
C PRO A 389 8.63 7.26 39.72
N THR A 390 9.05 8.28 38.98
CA THR A 390 8.98 9.68 39.43
C THR A 390 7.53 10.16 39.40
N GLU A 391 6.94 10.36 40.59
CA GLU A 391 5.66 11.07 40.79
C GLU A 391 5.70 12.51 40.21
N PRO A 392 4.57 13.07 39.76
CA PRO A 392 4.54 14.30 38.98
C PRO A 392 4.64 15.55 39.87
N SER A 393 5.63 16.40 39.54
CA SER A 393 5.79 17.76 40.06
C SER A 393 4.62 18.65 39.61
N SER A 394 3.61 18.82 40.47
CA SER A 394 2.58 19.85 40.32
C SER A 394 2.97 21.09 41.13
N GLY A 395 3.22 22.21 40.45
CA GLY A 395 3.67 23.47 41.04
C GLY A 395 2.90 24.70 40.54
N CYS A 396 1.56 24.69 40.55
CA CYS A 396 0.77 25.92 40.41
C CYS A 396 0.10 26.30 41.73
N LYS A 397 0.54 27.43 42.30
CA LYS A 397 0.01 28.03 43.52
C LYS A 397 -1.43 28.52 43.30
N ALA A 398 -2.39 27.91 43.99
CA ALA A 398 -3.68 28.52 44.29
C ALA A 398 -4.00 28.32 45.78
N LYS A 399 -4.03 29.42 46.54
CA LYS A 399 -4.30 29.46 47.98
C LYS A 399 -5.74 29.02 48.26
N LYS A 400 -5.93 27.93 49.00
CA LYS A 400 -7.22 27.54 49.59
C LYS A 400 -7.60 28.49 50.74
N SER A 401 -8.75 29.13 50.58
CA SER A 401 -9.45 29.89 51.61
C SER A 401 -10.09 28.95 52.65
N LYS A 402 -9.82 29.22 53.94
CA LYS A 402 -10.45 28.56 55.08
C LYS A 402 -11.89 29.05 55.25
N LYS A 403 -12.86 28.12 55.29
CA LYS A 403 -14.22 28.40 55.77
C LYS A 403 -14.25 28.20 57.29
N LYS A 404 -14.52 29.25 58.08
CA LYS A 404 -14.96 29.10 59.48
C LYS A 404 -16.09 30.09 59.77
N LYS A 405 -17.26 29.48 60.04
CA LYS A 405 -18.44 29.86 60.84
C LYS A 405 -18.91 31.32 60.85
N GLY A 406 -20.18 31.45 60.49
CA GLY A 406 -20.94 32.70 60.54
C GLY A 406 -21.26 33.19 61.94
N GLY A 407 -21.60 34.48 62.00
CA GLY A 407 -21.99 35.20 63.20
C GLY A 407 -22.51 36.60 62.88
N LYS A 408 -23.81 36.69 62.55
CA LYS A 408 -24.79 37.75 62.89
C LYS A 408 -24.35 39.23 63.03
N LYS A 409 -24.99 40.11 62.22
CA LYS A 409 -25.77 41.35 62.55
C LYS A 409 -25.52 42.43 61.48
N LYS A 410 -26.51 42.75 60.62
CA LYS A 410 -27.68 43.66 60.77
C LYS A 410 -27.37 45.10 60.35
N ARG A 411 -28.20 45.58 59.40
CA ARG A 411 -28.61 46.97 59.12
C ARG A 411 -27.48 47.88 58.59
N LYS A 412 -27.73 48.72 57.60
CA LYS A 412 -28.92 49.54 57.34
C LYS A 412 -28.99 49.86 55.85
#